data_AF-A0A4D4KH77-F1
#
_entry.id   AF-A0A4D4KH77-F1
#
_cell.length_a   1.000
_cell.length_b   1.000
_cell.length_c   1.000
_cell.angle_alpha   90.00
_cell.angle_beta   90.00
_cell.angle_gamma   90.00
#
_symmetry.space_group_name_H-M   'P 1'
#
loop_
_entity.id
_entity.type
_entity.pdbx_description
1 polymer ?
#
loop_
_entity_poly.entity_id
_entity_poly.type
_entity_poly.pdbx_seq_one_letter_code
_entity_poly.pdbx_strand_id
1 'polypeptide(L)' 'MDLTLFQPTDSHTTCPFKGEAAYWTYRGAAGDEVEPRPDVVWAYPQPIEKVAEIKDHLSFYDAVAKIEISE' A
#
# COMPACT_ATOMS: atom_id res chain seq x y z
N MET A 1 5.09 -1.77 -10.17
CA MET A 1 5.64 -1.34 -8.88
C MET A 1 6.37 -2.52 -8.27
N ASP A 2 7.60 -2.33 -7.79
CA ASP A 2 8.40 -3.42 -7.20
C ASP A 2 8.02 -3.59 -5.73
N LEU A 3 7.23 -4.63 -5.44
CA LEU A 3 6.77 -4.94 -4.09
C LEU A 3 7.90 -5.49 -3.18
N THR A 4 9.07 -5.86 -3.73
CA THR A 4 10.19 -6.36 -2.92
C THR A 4 10.80 -5.28 -2.02
N LEU A 5 10.53 -4.00 -2.31
CA LEU A 5 10.92 -2.85 -1.49
C LEU A 5 10.04 -2.65 -0.24
N PHE A 6 8.99 -3.47 -0.09
CA PHE A 6 7.96 -3.31 0.92
C PHE A 6 7.79 -4.58 1.75
N GLN A 7 7.50 -4.41 3.03
CA GLN A 7 7.23 -5.50 3.98
C GLN A 7 5.79 -5.41 4.49
N PRO A 8 5.00 -6.49 4.43
CA PRO A 8 3.65 -6.50 5.01
C PRO A 8 3.71 -6.30 6.52
N THR A 9 2.69 -5.65 7.07
CA THR A 9 2.53 -5.44 8.51
C THR A 9 1.26 -6.11 9.03
N ASP A 10 1.14 -6.21 10.35
CA ASP A 10 -0.10 -6.66 11.00
C ASP A 10 -1.14 -5.54 11.09
N SER A 11 -0.81 -4.33 10.65
CA SER A 11 -1.72 -3.18 10.65
C SER A 11 -2.87 -3.39 9.67
N HIS A 12 -4.10 -3.27 10.16
CA HIS A 12 -5.32 -3.34 9.35
C HIS A 12 -6.31 -2.26 9.78
N THR A 13 -7.10 -1.76 8.84
CA THR A 13 -8.21 -0.84 9.13
C THR A 13 -9.46 -1.25 8.37
N THR A 14 -10.64 -1.04 8.95
CA THR A 14 -11.91 -1.40 8.30
C THR A 14 -12.61 -0.15 7.78
N CYS A 15 -12.91 -0.15 6.48
CA CYS A 15 -13.75 0.85 5.84
C CYS A 15 -15.11 0.24 5.50
N PRO A 16 -16.24 0.80 5.97
CA PRO A 16 -17.57 0.24 5.70
C PRO A 16 -17.97 0.25 4.22
N PHE A 17 -17.25 1.01 3.39
CA PHE A 17 -17.52 1.13 1.95
C PHE A 17 -16.54 0.37 1.06
N LYS A 18 -15.44 -0.16 1.63
CA LYS A 18 -14.36 -0.77 0.84
C LYS A 18 -13.93 -2.14 1.35
N GLY A 19 -14.16 -2.45 2.62
CA GLY A 19 -13.67 -3.68 3.26
C GLY A 19 -12.47 -3.39 4.17
N GLU A 20 -11.66 -4.41 4.40
CA GLU A 20 -10.46 -4.32 5.24
C GLU A 20 -9.24 -3.93 4.41
N ALA A 21 -8.53 -2.89 4.84
CA ALA A 21 -7.26 -2.48 4.28
C ALA A 21 -6.12 -3.22 4.99
N ALA A 22 -5.17 -3.72 4.21
CA ALA A 22 -3.89 -4.24 4.68
C ALA A 22 -2.78 -3.25 4.32
N TYR A 23 -1.70 -3.21 5.11
CA TYR A 23 -0.66 -2.20 5.00
C TYR A 23 0.74 -2.81 4.81
N TRP A 24 1.63 -2.02 4.20
CA TRP A 24 3.03 -2.34 4.00
C TRP A 24 3.94 -1.17 4.39
N THR A 25 5.04 -1.51 5.05
CA THR A 25 6.15 -0.61 5.37
C THR A 25 7.17 -0.60 4.24
N TYR A 26 7.60 0.57 3.79
CA TYR A 26 8.73 0.69 2.87
C TYR A 26 10.05 0.47 3.63
N ARG A 27 10.90 -0.41 3.09
CA ARG A 27 12.20 -0.77 3.67
C ARG A 27 13.39 -0.34 2.79
N GLY A 28 13.16 0.16 1.59
CA GLY A 28 14.23 0.40 0.62
C GLY A 28 14.69 -0.89 -0.06
N ALA A 29 15.66 -0.78 -0.97
CA ALA A 29 16.28 -1.95 -1.58
C ALA A 29 17.25 -2.62 -0.60
N ALA A 30 17.57 -3.89 -0.84
CA ALA A 30 18.55 -4.60 -0.02
C ALA A 30 19.92 -3.90 -0.09
N GLY A 31 20.40 -3.46 1.08
CA GLY A 31 21.67 -2.74 1.22
C GLY A 31 21.53 -1.21 1.28
N ASP A 32 20.31 -0.68 1.15
CA ASP A 32 20.07 0.75 1.36
C ASP A 32 20.06 1.09 2.86
N GLU A 33 20.75 2.18 3.25
CA GLU A 33 20.60 2.80 4.58
C GLU A 33 19.42 3.78 4.56
N VAL A 34 18.20 3.24 4.50
CA VAL A 34 16.97 4.04 4.51
C VAL A 34 16.18 3.75 5.77
N GLU A 35 15.82 4.81 6.50
CA GLU A 35 14.89 4.71 7.61
C GLU A 35 13.54 4.15 7.13
N PRO A 36 13.02 3.08 7.79
CA PRO A 36 11.74 2.49 7.41
C PRO A 36 10.62 3.53 7.43
N ARG A 37 9.77 3.51 6.39
CA ARG A 37 8.57 4.35 6.35
C ARG A 37 7.34 3.47 6.60
N PRO A 38 6.79 3.49 7.82
CA PRO A 38 5.74 2.56 8.23
C PRO A 38 4.44 2.82 7.48
N ASP A 39 3.73 1.74 7.14
CA ASP A 39 2.34 1.74 6.64
C ASP A 39 2.06 2.78 5.53
N VAL A 40 3.04 2.95 4.63
CA VAL A 40 3.03 3.99 3.58
C VAL A 40 2.26 3.55 2.32
N VAL A 41 2.04 2.24 2.17
CA VAL A 41 1.21 1.64 1.12
C VAL A 41 0.10 0.83 1.77
N TRP A 42 -1.10 0.93 1.21
CA TRP A 42 -2.20 0.03 1.58
C TRP A 42 -2.96 -0.44 0.34
N ALA A 43 -3.72 -1.51 0.53
CA ALA A 43 -4.60 -2.08 -0.48
C ALA A 43 -5.82 -2.69 0.20
N TYR A 44 -6.84 -3.00 -0.58
CA TYR A 44 -7.98 -3.81 -0.15
C TYR A 44 -7.87 -5.19 -0.82
N PRO A 45 -7.29 -6.21 -0.15
CA PRO A 45 -7.11 -7.55 -0.77
C PRO A 45 -8.45 -8.26 -1.03
N GLN A 46 -9.44 -7.97 -0.19
CA GLN A 46 -10.80 -8.48 -0.27
C GLN A 46 -11.79 -7.31 -0.23
N PRO A 47 -11.87 -6.51 -1.31
CA PRO A 47 -12.78 -5.39 -1.35
C PRO A 47 -14.23 -5.89 -1.40
N ILE A 48 -15.16 -5.09 -0.87
CA ILE A 48 -16.58 -5.41 -1.03
C ILE A 48 -16.99 -5.40 -2.49
N GLU A 49 -18.01 -6.18 -2.86
CA GLU A 49 -18.44 -6.40 -4.25
C GLU A 49 -18.67 -5.09 -5.03
N LYS A 50 -19.25 -4.09 -4.37
CA LYS A 50 -19.55 -2.78 -4.98
C LYS A 50 -18.31 -2.03 -5.49
N VAL A 51 -17.12 -2.33 -4.97
CA VAL A 51 -15.85 -1.72 -5.37
C VAL A 51 -14.82 -2.78 -5.75
N ALA A 52 -15.26 -3.93 -6.26
CA ALA A 52 -14.37 -5.04 -6.64
C ALA A 52 -13.26 -4.63 -7.61
N GLU A 53 -13.45 -3.56 -8.38
CA GLU A 53 -12.47 -3.00 -9.31
C GLU A 53 -11.18 -2.50 -8.64
N ILE A 54 -11.20 -2.15 -7.34
CA ILE A 54 -10.00 -1.70 -6.62
C ILE A 54 -9.15 -2.86 -6.12
N LYS A 55 -9.59 -4.11 -6.36
CA LYS A 55 -8.77 -5.28 -6.05
C LYS A 55 -7.44 -5.19 -6.80
N ASP A 56 -6.37 -5.64 -6.15
CA ASP A 56 -5.01 -5.66 -6.69
C ASP A 56 -4.44 -4.26 -7.01
N HIS A 57 -5.11 -3.18 -6.58
CA HIS A 57 -4.59 -1.82 -6.63
C HIS A 57 -3.92 -1.43 -5.32
N LEU A 58 -2.90 -0.58 -5.44
CA LEU A 58 -2.19 0.01 -4.31
C LEU A 58 -2.60 1.47 -4.14
N SER A 59 -2.59 1.93 -2.90
CA SER A 59 -2.90 3.30 -2.51
C SER A 59 -1.77 3.89 -1.68
N PHE A 60 -1.59 5.20 -1.79
CA PHE A 60 -0.55 5.98 -1.12
C PHE A 60 -1.16 7.29 -0.61
N TYR A 61 -0.61 7.83 0.48
CA TYR A 61 -0.94 9.19 0.88
C TYR A 61 -0.23 10.19 -0.04
N ASP A 62 -0.92 11.21 -0.50
CA ASP A 62 -0.37 12.29 -1.31
C ASP A 62 0.75 13.07 -0.60
N ALA A 63 0.67 13.16 0.73
CA ALA A 63 1.68 13.80 1.57
C ALA A 63 3.03 13.06 1.63
N VAL A 64 3.08 11.77 1.24
CA VAL A 64 4.28 10.92 1.42
C VAL A 64 4.77 10.26 0.13
N ALA A 65 3.99 10.33 -0.96
CA ALA A 65 4.32 9.73 -2.24
C ALA A 65 4.03 10.70 -3.39
N LYS A 66 4.97 10.80 -4.33
CA LYS A 66 4.75 11.41 -5.64
C LYS A 66 4.40 10.30 -6.62
N ILE A 67 3.24 10.40 -7.26
CA ILE A 67 2.77 9.44 -8.26
C ILE A 67 2.91 10.10 -9.64
N GLU A 68 3.67 9.47 -10.52
CA GLU A 68 3.91 9.96 -11.88
C GLU A 68 3.60 8.86 -12.89
N ILE A 69 3.05 9.26 -14.04
CA ILE A 69 2.83 8.37 -15.19
C ILE A 69 3.86 8.76 -16.24
N SER A 70 4.75 7.84 -16.57
CA SER A 70 5.70 7.99 -17.68
C SER A 70 5.20 7.16 -18.87
N GLU A 71 5.19 7.75 -20.06
CA GLU A 71 4.94 7.07 -21.34
C GLU A 71 6.11 6.18 -21.77
#